data_AF-A0A4C1XBR2-F1
#
_entry.id   AF-A0A4C1XBR2-F1
#
_cell.length_a   1.000
_cell.length_b   1.000
_cell.length_c   1.000
_cell.angle_alpha   90.00
_cell.angle_beta   90.00
_cell.angle_gamma   90.00
#
_symmetry.space_group_name_H-M   'P 1'
#
loop_
_entity.id
_entity.type
_entity.pdbx_description
1 polymer ?
#
loop_
_entity_poly.entity_id
_entity_poly.type
_entity_poly.pdbx_seq_one_letter_code
_entity_poly.pdbx_strand_id
1 'polypeptide(L)'
;MIRLKSQSMPSPTCPQLLQKIITAQFSQQQEFNYPTIQCQLEEILSVMMDELREACDRVEYLKAPGLDEIPNIALKTAIKTVPALFLEVYDTCLREGTFPR
;
A
#
# COMPACT_ATOMS: atom_id res chain seq x y z
N MET A 1 -1.69 -7.58 -42.82
CA MET A 1 -1.17 -6.95 -41.58
C MET A 1 0.30 -7.31 -41.45
N ILE A 2 1.22 -6.36 -41.66
CA ILE A 2 2.66 -6.62 -41.60
C ILE A 2 3.07 -6.52 -40.12
N ARG A 3 3.40 -7.65 -39.48
CA ARG A 3 3.95 -7.65 -38.13
C ARG A 3 5.37 -7.07 -38.19
N LEU A 4 5.55 -5.87 -37.66
CA LEU A 4 6.88 -5.33 -37.36
C LEU A 4 7.53 -6.24 -36.30
N LYS A 5 8.53 -7.02 -36.71
CA LYS A 5 9.38 -7.79 -35.81
C LYS A 5 10.21 -6.78 -35.01
N SER A 6 9.90 -6.57 -33.72
CA SER A 6 10.82 -5.84 -32.85
C SER A 6 12.05 -6.73 -32.65
N GLN A 7 13.21 -6.26 -33.09
CA GLN A 7 14.47 -6.85 -32.67
C GLN A 7 14.75 -6.36 -31.26
N SER A 8 15.10 -7.29 -30.35
CA SER A 8 15.56 -6.94 -29.02
C SER A 8 16.87 -6.19 -29.15
N MET A 9 16.86 -4.88 -28.86
CA MET A 9 18.09 -4.11 -28.79
C MET A 9 18.80 -4.43 -27.47
N PRO A 10 20.11 -4.70 -27.50
CA PRO A 10 20.87 -4.91 -26.28
C PRO A 10 20.88 -3.62 -25.45
N SER A 11 20.73 -3.77 -24.14
CA SER A 11 20.81 -2.64 -23.22
C SER A 11 22.20 -2.01 -23.28
N PRO A 12 22.30 -0.67 -23.30
CA PRO A 12 23.59 0.00 -23.27
C PRO A 12 24.30 -0.31 -21.95
N THR A 13 25.55 -0.78 -22.05
CA THR A 13 26.41 -1.10 -20.90
C THR A 13 27.47 -0.03 -20.62
N CYS A 14 27.63 0.93 -21.53
CA CYS A 14 28.59 2.03 -21.36
C CYS A 14 28.13 2.97 -20.22
N PRO A 15 28.93 3.14 -19.15
CA PRO A 15 28.55 3.97 -18.01
C PRO A 15 28.26 5.43 -18.37
N GLN A 16 29.03 5.98 -19.31
CA GLN A 16 28.88 7.38 -19.76
C GLN A 16 27.58 7.58 -20.54
N LEU A 17 27.17 6.58 -21.33
CA LEU A 17 25.91 6.59 -22.07
C LEU A 17 24.72 6.47 -21.11
N LEU A 18 24.82 5.57 -20.12
CA LEU A 18 23.82 5.43 -19.08
C LEU A 18 23.63 6.73 -18.29
N GLN A 19 24.73 7.38 -17.90
CA GLN A 19 24.66 8.66 -17.20
C GLN A 19 23.96 9.72 -18.04
N LYS A 20 24.27 9.84 -19.33
CA LYS A 20 23.59 10.79 -20.24
C LYS A 20 22.09 10.50 -20.36
N ILE A 21 21.70 9.22 -20.44
CA ILE A 21 20.29 8.81 -20.47
C ILE A 21 19.61 9.22 -19.17
N ILE A 22 20.21 8.94 -18.01
CA ILE A 22 19.66 9.31 -16.70
C ILE A 22 19.49 10.82 -16.61
N THR A 23 20.52 11.61 -16.94
CA THR A 23 20.43 13.08 -16.86
C THR A 23 19.40 13.66 -17.82
N ALA A 24 19.18 13.04 -18.98
CA ALA A 24 18.18 13.49 -19.96
C ALA A 24 16.74 13.07 -19.60
N GLN A 25 16.56 11.88 -19.02
CA GLN A 25 15.25 11.36 -18.65
C GLN A 25 14.78 11.84 -17.27
N PHE A 26 15.73 12.08 -16.37
CA PHE A 26 15.50 12.55 -15.02
C PHE A 26 16.26 13.87 -14.85
N SER A 27 15.58 14.98 -15.18
CA SER A 27 16.02 16.31 -14.75
C SER A 27 16.28 16.27 -13.24
N GLN A 28 17.29 17.01 -12.75
CA GLN A 28 17.52 17.15 -11.32
C GLN A 28 16.19 17.47 -10.65
N GLN A 29 15.68 16.51 -9.85
CA GLN A 29 14.41 16.68 -9.18
C GLN A 29 14.57 17.89 -8.27
N GLN A 30 13.65 18.84 -8.39
CA GLN A 30 13.61 19.98 -7.49
C GLN A 30 13.53 19.43 -6.07
N GLU A 31 14.46 19.83 -5.20
CA GLU A 31 14.36 19.52 -3.78
C GLU A 31 13.07 20.15 -3.26
N PHE A 32 12.07 19.32 -3.02
CA PHE A 32 10.86 19.74 -2.36
C PHE A 32 11.20 19.96 -0.88
N ASN A 33 11.42 21.22 -0.50
CA ASN A 33 11.38 21.63 0.90
C ASN A 33 9.93 21.53 1.37
N TYR A 34 9.49 20.31 1.69
CA TYR A 34 8.23 20.12 2.38
C TYR A 34 8.38 20.75 3.77
N PRO A 35 7.59 21.78 4.12
CA PRO A 35 7.58 22.24 5.49
C PRO A 35 7.22 21.04 6.37
N THR A 36 8.00 20.83 7.42
CA THR A 36 7.60 19.90 8.49
C THR A 36 6.38 20.51 9.14
N ILE A 37 5.19 20.15 8.65
CA ILE A 37 3.94 20.50 9.29
C ILE A 37 3.95 19.69 10.59
N GLN A 38 4.10 20.38 11.72
CA GLN A 38 3.67 19.81 12.98
C GLN A 38 2.16 19.71 12.88
N CYS A 39 1.67 18.55 12.41
CA CYS A 39 0.27 18.21 12.57
C CYS A 39 0.02 18.30 14.07
N GLN A 40 -0.78 19.29 14.47
CA GLN A 40 -1.40 19.24 15.78
C GLN A 40 -2.03 17.86 15.87
N LEU A 41 -1.84 17.20 17.01
CA LEU A 41 -2.37 15.87 17.26
C LEU A 41 -3.90 16.02 17.34
N GLU A 42 -4.53 16.17 16.17
CA GLU A 42 -5.96 16.05 16.01
C GLU A 42 -6.31 14.68 16.58
N GLU A 43 -7.26 14.66 17.52
CA GLU A 43 -7.76 13.40 18.06
C GLU A 43 -8.13 12.51 16.89
N ILE A 44 -7.37 11.42 16.71
CA ILE A 44 -7.65 10.45 15.68
C ILE A 44 -9.04 9.88 16.01
N LEU A 45 -9.98 10.10 15.09
CA LEU A 45 -11.32 9.55 15.24
C LEU A 45 -11.21 8.03 15.31
N SER A 46 -11.83 7.45 16.33
CA SER A 46 -11.91 6.00 16.48
C SER A 46 -12.68 5.38 15.32
N VAL A 47 -12.26 4.20 14.89
CA VAL A 47 -12.91 3.42 13.85
C VAL A 47 -14.30 3.01 14.33
N MET A 48 -15.30 3.27 13.51
CA MET A 48 -16.67 2.88 13.80
C MET A 48 -16.96 1.44 13.35
N MET A 49 -17.90 0.80 14.04
CA MET A 49 -18.37 -0.55 13.72
C MET A 49 -18.82 -0.69 12.26
N ASP A 50 -19.47 0.35 11.72
CA ASP A 50 -19.98 0.35 10.35
C ASP A 50 -18.85 0.43 9.32
N GLU A 51 -17.79 1.18 9.60
CA GLU A 51 -16.60 1.26 8.75
C GLU A 51 -15.88 -0.09 8.69
N LEU A 52 -15.75 -0.78 9.84
CA LEU A 52 -15.19 -2.13 9.90
C LEU A 52 -16.01 -3.13 9.07
N ARG A 53 -17.35 -3.05 9.14
CA ARG A 53 -18.25 -3.92 8.38
C ARG A 53 -18.15 -3.66 6.89
N GLU A 54 -18.17 -2.38 6.48
CA GLU A 54 -18.02 -1.99 5.08
C GLU A 54 -16.67 -2.46 4.52
N ALA A 55 -15.59 -2.28 5.27
CA ALA A 55 -14.26 -2.77 4.90
C ALA A 55 -14.24 -4.30 4.76
N CYS A 56 -14.83 -5.02 5.72
CA CYS A 56 -14.95 -6.48 5.68
C CYS A 56 -15.75 -6.96 4.45
N ASP A 57 -16.80 -6.25 4.06
CA ASP A 57 -17.62 -6.63 2.91
C ASP A 57 -16.88 -6.47 1.57
N ARG A 58 -15.97 -5.49 1.47
CA ARG A 58 -15.09 -5.31 0.31
C ARG A 58 -14.05 -6.43 0.14
N VAL A 59 -13.76 -7.20 1.18
CA VAL A 59 -12.84 -8.34 1.10
C VAL A 59 -13.48 -9.45 0.27
N GLU A 60 -12.88 -9.76 -0.88
CA GLU A 60 -13.31 -10.84 -1.77
C GLU A 60 -13.16 -12.21 -1.10
N TYR A 61 -14.25 -12.98 -1.06
CA TYR A 61 -14.34 -14.23 -0.30
C TYR A 61 -13.38 -15.35 -0.77
N LEU A 62 -13.09 -15.41 -2.07
CA LEU A 62 -12.32 -16.51 -2.70
C LEU A 62 -10.87 -16.13 -3.04
N LYS A 63 -10.33 -15.02 -2.52
CA LYS A 63 -8.91 -14.71 -2.71
C LYS A 63 -8.04 -15.73 -1.99
N ALA A 64 -6.87 -15.97 -2.55
CA ALA A 64 -5.84 -16.77 -1.90
C ALA A 64 -5.43 -16.12 -0.56
N PRO A 65 -5.13 -16.92 0.48
CA PRO A 65 -4.56 -16.42 1.73
C PRO A 65 -3.27 -15.63 1.52
N GLY A 66 -2.97 -14.73 2.45
CA GLY A 66 -1.70 -14.01 2.49
C GLY A 66 -0.56 -14.87 3.04
N LEU A 67 0.52 -14.21 3.48
CA LEU A 67 1.65 -14.85 4.16
C LEU A 67 1.24 -15.49 5.51
N ASP A 68 0.13 -15.03 6.08
CA ASP A 68 -0.47 -15.56 7.30
C ASP A 68 -1.20 -16.89 7.09
N GLU A 69 -1.38 -17.32 5.84
CA GLU A 69 -2.15 -18.50 5.45
C GLU A 69 -3.62 -18.47 5.92
N ILE A 70 -4.14 -17.31 6.33
CA ILE A 70 -5.52 -17.15 6.81
C ILE A 70 -6.45 -16.90 5.61
N PRO A 71 -7.46 -17.76 5.39
CA PRO A 71 -8.44 -17.54 4.32
C PRO A 71 -9.39 -16.38 4.64
N ASN A 72 -9.81 -15.64 3.61
CA ASN A 72 -10.77 -14.55 3.76
C ASN A 72 -12.11 -14.98 4.37
N ILE A 73 -12.55 -16.23 4.16
CA ILE A 73 -13.74 -16.77 4.84
C ILE A 73 -13.57 -16.76 6.37
N ALA A 74 -12.40 -17.13 6.87
CA ALA A 74 -12.11 -17.18 8.31
C ALA A 74 -12.06 -15.77 8.86
N LEU A 75 -11.36 -14.86 8.18
CA LEU A 75 -11.29 -13.45 8.55
C LEU A 75 -12.68 -12.80 8.62
N LYS A 76 -13.50 -12.94 7.56
CA LYS A 76 -14.86 -12.38 7.52
C LYS A 76 -15.75 -12.98 8.61
N THR A 77 -15.61 -14.27 8.89
CA THR A 77 -16.35 -14.92 9.98
C THR A 77 -15.93 -14.35 11.32
N ALA A 78 -14.63 -14.23 11.59
CA ALA A 78 -14.11 -13.69 12.83
C ALA A 78 -14.55 -12.23 13.06
N ILE A 79 -14.47 -11.37 12.05
CA ILE A 79 -14.93 -9.97 12.14
C ILE A 79 -16.43 -9.92 12.45
N LYS A 80 -17.25 -10.80 11.85
CA LYS A 80 -18.69 -10.87 12.13
C LYS A 80 -19.00 -11.39 13.53
N THR A 81 -18.22 -12.35 14.05
CA THR A 81 -18.45 -12.96 15.35
C THR A 81 -17.96 -12.07 16.50
N VAL A 82 -16.79 -11.44 16.35
CA VAL A 82 -16.13 -10.66 17.42
C VAL A 82 -15.58 -9.33 16.89
N PRO A 83 -16.44 -8.44 16.37
CA PRO A 83 -15.97 -7.19 15.74
C PRO A 83 -15.24 -6.26 16.71
N ALA A 84 -15.58 -6.29 18.00
CA ALA A 84 -14.96 -5.45 19.02
C ALA A 84 -13.45 -5.64 19.13
N LEU A 85 -12.96 -6.88 18.98
CA LEU A 85 -11.52 -7.18 19.03
C LEU A 85 -10.77 -6.56 17.85
N PHE A 86 -11.38 -6.55 16.67
CA PHE A 86 -10.80 -5.91 15.50
C PHE A 86 -10.79 -4.39 15.64
N LEU A 87 -11.89 -3.79 16.11
CA LEU A 87 -11.95 -2.35 16.37
C LEU A 87 -10.85 -1.91 17.35
N GLU A 88 -10.70 -2.60 18.48
CA GLU A 88 -9.68 -2.29 19.48
C GLU A 88 -8.26 -2.36 18.89
N VAL A 89 -7.96 -3.40 18.10
CA VAL A 89 -6.65 -3.55 17.46
C VAL A 89 -6.41 -2.42 16.46
N TYR A 90 -7.39 -2.10 15.61
CA TYR A 90 -7.24 -1.02 14.62
C TYR A 90 -7.09 0.35 15.28
N ASP A 91 -7.92 0.67 16.27
CA ASP A 91 -7.83 1.93 17.02
C ASP A 91 -6.48 2.06 17.73
N THR A 92 -5.98 0.97 18.30
CA THR A 92 -4.67 0.95 18.94
C THR A 92 -3.55 1.19 17.92
N CYS A 93 -3.59 0.53 16.77
CA CYS A 93 -2.60 0.74 15.70
C CYS A 93 -2.61 2.19 15.19
N LEU A 94 -3.78 2.78 15.00
CA LEU A 94 -3.93 4.15 14.54
C LEU A 94 -3.43 5.15 15.59
N ARG A 95 -3.80 4.96 16.86
CA ARG A 95 -3.38 5.82 17.98
C ARG A 95 -1.87 5.75 18.22
N GLU A 96 -1.27 4.56 18.11
CA GLU A 96 0.17 4.35 18.34
C GLU A 96 1.02 4.57 17.09
N GLY A 97 0.40 4.71 15.92
CA GLY A 97 1.10 4.83 14.63
C GLY A 97 1.96 3.61 14.28
N THR A 98 1.68 2.45 14.88
CA THR A 98 2.48 1.23 14.75
C THR A 98 1.60 0.10 14.25
N PHE A 99 2.04 -0.58 13.18
CA PHE A 99 1.34 -1.71 12.58
C PHE A 99 2.19 -2.98 12.66
N PRO A 100 1.56 -4.17 12.76
CA PRO A 100 2.26 -5.45 12.64
C PRO A 100 3.10 -5.50 11.36
N ARG A 101 4.30 -6.08 11.45
CA ARG A 101 5.24 -6.25 10.33
C ARG A 101 5.02 -7.55 9.58
#